data_AF-A0A381NNA5-F1
#
_entry.id   AF-A0A381NNA5-F1
#
_cell.length_a   1.000
_cell.length_b   1.000
_cell.length_c   1.000
_cell.angle_alpha   90.00
_cell.angle_beta   90.00
_cell.angle_gamma   90.00
#
_symmetry.space_group_name_H-M   'P 1'
#
loop_
_entity.id
_entity.type
_entity.pdbx_description
1 polymer ?
#
loop_
_entity_poly.entity_id
_entity_poly.type
_entity_poly.pdbx_seq_one_letter_code
_entity_poly.pdbx_strand_id
1 'polypeptide(L)'
;VFNSDVEELITHLGREDAQARRDALEQLGAQIPFREKQIAAALVAQLGSGDHFVRQAALELFGSMGEQALEVLVNDGLNAGNVFLQRIAMDAIGRNNSGESKTYLVIGLTSPDRYVRWQAAKGLRMFSSDDSTAALSKALYDPIPHVRDRAAESLMRHGPEGVALVENWKPRRRARGLRKKFRRPAPKPKGESGVVAETSVKKESGYLYYLGKDGDVWRTRMARGTEKGGGGEKIATAGVTRESGWLYYVDKEGNVARTLLKRGG
;
A
#
# COMPACT_ATOMS: atom_id res chain seq x y z
N VAL A 1 -20.89 -40.51 19.25
CA VAL A 1 -22.10 -39.67 19.38
C VAL A 1 -21.77 -38.16 19.41
N PHE A 2 -20.58 -37.71 19.84
CA PHE A 2 -20.24 -36.28 19.97
C PHE A 2 -19.89 -35.49 18.69
N ASN A 3 -19.93 -36.11 17.50
CA ASN A 3 -19.56 -35.43 16.24
C ASN A 3 -20.73 -34.66 15.61
N SER A 4 -21.97 -34.98 15.99
CA SER A 4 -23.19 -34.39 15.43
C SER A 4 -23.32 -32.90 15.71
N ASP A 5 -22.93 -32.47 16.92
CA ASP A 5 -23.27 -31.12 17.38
C ASP A 5 -22.44 -30.03 16.68
N VAL A 6 -21.16 -30.29 16.40
CA VAL A 6 -20.29 -29.35 15.68
C VAL A 6 -20.72 -29.22 14.22
N GLU A 7 -21.04 -30.34 13.56
CA GLU A 7 -21.51 -30.35 12.17
C GLU A 7 -22.89 -29.69 12.04
N GLU A 8 -23.77 -29.90 13.00
CA GLU A 8 -25.07 -29.23 13.07
C GLU A 8 -24.91 -27.72 13.23
N LEU A 9 -24.08 -27.26 14.17
CA LEU A 9 -23.78 -25.83 14.35
C LEU A 9 -23.16 -25.21 13.08
N ILE A 10 -22.26 -25.92 12.40
CA ILE A 10 -21.72 -25.48 11.10
C ILE A 10 -22.81 -25.36 10.05
N THR A 11 -23.77 -26.29 10.02
CA THR A 11 -24.93 -26.21 9.13
C THR A 11 -25.78 -24.98 9.44
N HIS A 12 -25.94 -24.63 10.72
CA HIS A 12 -26.63 -23.41 11.15
C HIS A 12 -25.92 -22.12 10.69
N LEU A 13 -24.59 -22.12 10.55
CA LEU A 13 -23.84 -20.99 10.00
C LEU A 13 -24.22 -20.68 8.54
N GLY A 14 -24.72 -21.66 7.78
CA GLY A 14 -25.13 -21.50 6.38
C GLY A 14 -26.62 -21.15 6.18
N ARG A 15 -27.42 -21.09 7.25
CA ARG A 15 -28.84 -20.76 7.14
C ARG A 15 -29.06 -19.27 6.87
N GLU A 16 -30.16 -18.90 6.21
CA GLU A 16 -30.49 -17.51 5.89
C GLU A 16 -30.80 -16.64 7.11
N ASP A 17 -31.24 -17.26 8.22
CA ASP A 17 -31.54 -16.54 9.46
C ASP A 17 -30.26 -16.01 10.14
N ALA A 18 -30.18 -14.68 10.28
CA ALA A 18 -29.05 -14.00 10.91
C ALA A 18 -28.92 -14.30 12.41
N GLN A 19 -30.04 -14.56 13.11
CA GLN A 19 -29.99 -14.87 14.53
C GLN A 19 -29.43 -16.28 14.74
N ALA A 20 -29.95 -17.28 14.02
CA ALA A 20 -29.41 -18.64 14.06
C ALA A 20 -27.90 -18.70 13.74
N ARG A 21 -27.41 -17.90 12.79
CA ARG A 21 -25.96 -17.83 12.49
C ARG A 21 -25.14 -17.30 13.66
N ARG A 22 -25.65 -16.26 14.34
CA ARG A 22 -24.96 -15.67 15.51
C ARG A 22 -24.93 -16.64 16.68
N ASP A 23 -26.07 -17.27 16.96
CA ASP A 23 -26.17 -18.25 18.04
C ASP A 23 -25.24 -19.44 17.80
N ALA A 24 -25.15 -19.92 16.54
CA ALA A 24 -24.22 -20.99 16.16
C ALA A 24 -22.75 -20.57 16.30
N LEU A 25 -22.41 -19.34 15.90
CA LEU A 25 -21.06 -18.79 16.04
C LEU A 25 -20.65 -18.66 17.51
N GLU A 26 -21.55 -18.16 18.36
CA GLU A 26 -21.33 -18.04 19.80
C GLU A 26 -21.13 -19.40 20.47
N GLN A 27 -21.99 -20.37 20.14
CA GLN A 27 -21.88 -21.73 20.65
C GLN A 27 -20.58 -22.43 20.21
N LEU A 28 -20.20 -22.29 18.94
CA LEU A 28 -18.91 -22.82 18.46
C LEU A 28 -17.74 -22.13 19.16
N GLY A 29 -17.80 -20.82 19.33
CA GLY A 29 -16.79 -20.03 20.05
C GLY A 29 -16.60 -20.50 21.50
N ALA A 30 -17.69 -20.75 22.21
CA ALA A 30 -17.67 -21.26 23.59
C ALA A 30 -17.05 -22.66 23.71
N GLN A 31 -17.07 -23.46 22.63
CA GLN A 31 -16.49 -24.81 22.61
C GLN A 31 -15.01 -24.84 22.22
N ILE A 32 -14.44 -23.75 21.68
CA ILE A 32 -13.03 -23.68 21.27
C ILE A 32 -12.07 -24.17 22.36
N PRO A 33 -12.17 -23.73 23.64
CA PRO A 33 -11.20 -24.14 24.67
C PRO A 33 -11.15 -25.65 24.93
N PHE A 34 -12.20 -26.40 24.56
CA PHE A 34 -12.31 -27.83 24.85
C PHE A 34 -12.16 -28.71 23.60
N ARG A 35 -12.41 -28.15 22.41
CA ARG A 35 -12.54 -28.90 21.16
C ARG A 35 -11.88 -28.20 19.97
N GLU A 36 -10.90 -27.33 20.20
CA GLU A 36 -10.25 -26.51 19.17
C GLU A 36 -9.87 -27.30 17.92
N LYS A 37 -9.08 -28.38 18.06
CA LYS A 37 -8.66 -29.21 16.91
C LYS A 37 -9.83 -29.79 16.12
N GLN A 38 -10.88 -30.25 16.80
CA GLN A 38 -12.06 -30.84 16.16
C GLN A 38 -12.85 -29.76 15.39
N ILE A 39 -13.07 -28.59 16.01
CA ILE A 39 -13.78 -27.47 15.39
C ILE A 39 -12.97 -26.95 14.20
N ALA A 40 -11.66 -26.80 14.34
CA ALA A 40 -10.77 -26.38 13.27
C ALA A 40 -10.86 -27.33 12.06
N ALA A 41 -10.82 -28.65 12.27
CA ALA A 41 -10.91 -29.64 11.20
C ALA A 41 -12.25 -29.54 10.45
N ALA A 42 -13.35 -29.41 11.19
CA ALA A 42 -14.68 -29.25 10.60
C ALA A 42 -14.81 -27.93 9.81
N LEU A 43 -14.27 -26.82 10.32
CA LEU A 43 -14.28 -25.53 9.63
C LEU A 43 -13.36 -25.51 8.40
N VAL A 44 -12.20 -26.18 8.42
CA VAL A 44 -11.32 -26.27 7.24
C VAL A 44 -12.02 -26.97 6.07
N ALA A 45 -12.78 -28.03 6.34
CA ALA A 45 -13.61 -28.67 5.31
C ALA A 45 -14.61 -27.71 4.67
N GLN A 46 -15.08 -26.71 5.42
CA GLN A 46 -16.01 -25.69 4.94
C GLN A 46 -15.32 -24.48 4.29
N LEU A 47 -14.02 -24.26 4.49
CA LEU A 47 -13.31 -23.15 3.82
C LEU A 47 -13.34 -23.28 2.29
N GLY A 48 -13.45 -24.52 1.79
CA GLY A 48 -13.65 -24.83 0.38
C GLY A 48 -15.10 -24.81 -0.09
N SER A 49 -16.08 -24.72 0.81
CA SER A 49 -17.51 -24.72 0.45
C SER A 49 -17.88 -23.46 -0.34
N GLY A 50 -18.97 -23.50 -1.11
CA GLY A 50 -19.46 -22.33 -1.87
C GLY A 50 -20.09 -21.24 -1.00
N ASP A 51 -20.38 -21.54 0.27
CA ASP A 51 -21.14 -20.64 1.15
C ASP A 51 -20.24 -19.52 1.71
N HIS A 52 -20.59 -18.27 1.39
CA HIS A 52 -19.86 -17.10 1.86
C HIS A 52 -20.03 -16.87 3.37
N PHE A 53 -21.21 -17.11 3.93
CA PHE A 53 -21.49 -16.89 5.35
C PHE A 53 -20.72 -17.87 6.22
N VAL A 54 -20.74 -19.16 5.86
CA VAL A 54 -19.97 -20.20 6.57
C VAL A 54 -18.48 -19.88 6.53
N ARG A 55 -17.95 -19.48 5.36
CA ARG A 55 -16.54 -19.12 5.20
C ARG A 55 -16.15 -17.91 6.06
N GLN A 56 -17.00 -16.89 6.11
CA GLN A 56 -16.73 -15.70 6.93
C GLN A 56 -16.73 -16.04 8.42
N ALA A 57 -17.71 -16.82 8.88
CA ALA A 57 -17.79 -17.31 10.25
C ALA A 57 -16.58 -18.18 10.63
N ALA A 58 -16.17 -19.08 9.73
CA ALA A 58 -14.96 -19.88 9.92
C ALA A 58 -13.71 -19.00 10.11
N LEU A 59 -13.51 -18.00 9.25
CA LEU A 59 -12.39 -17.05 9.36
C LEU A 59 -12.44 -16.19 10.63
N GLU A 60 -13.63 -15.93 11.18
CA GLU A 60 -13.80 -15.24 12.46
C GLU A 60 -13.37 -16.14 13.62
N LEU A 61 -13.86 -17.38 13.66
CA LEU A 61 -13.50 -18.37 14.68
C LEU A 61 -12.00 -18.70 14.67
N PHE A 62 -11.37 -18.82 13.49
CA PHE A 62 -9.92 -19.04 13.43
C PHE A 62 -9.11 -17.92 14.10
N GLY A 63 -9.65 -16.70 14.17
CA GLY A 63 -9.02 -15.57 14.86
C GLY A 63 -9.06 -15.65 16.37
N SER A 64 -9.93 -16.48 16.95
CA SER A 64 -9.98 -16.76 18.40
C SER A 64 -9.35 -18.10 18.79
N MET A 65 -8.79 -18.84 17.83
CA MET A 65 -8.10 -20.10 18.05
C MET A 65 -6.58 -19.91 18.18
N GLY A 66 -5.89 -20.90 18.74
CA GLY A 66 -4.44 -20.98 18.94
C GLY A 66 -3.77 -22.03 18.04
N GLU A 67 -2.76 -22.71 18.60
CA GLU A 67 -1.83 -23.58 17.86
C GLU A 67 -2.47 -24.85 17.29
N GLN A 68 -3.49 -25.44 17.94
CA GLN A 68 -4.11 -26.66 17.39
C GLN A 68 -4.86 -26.35 16.10
N ALA A 69 -5.47 -25.17 16.00
CA ALA A 69 -6.10 -24.74 14.76
C ALA A 69 -5.07 -24.41 13.68
N LEU A 70 -3.91 -23.83 14.06
CA LEU A 70 -2.82 -23.60 13.13
C LEU A 70 -2.30 -24.91 12.52
N GLU A 71 -2.10 -25.95 13.34
CA GLU A 71 -1.69 -27.29 12.89
C GLU A 71 -2.62 -27.80 11.77
N VAL A 72 -3.94 -27.71 12.01
CA VAL A 72 -4.97 -28.14 11.05
C VAL A 72 -4.97 -27.26 9.79
N LEU A 73 -4.86 -25.94 9.92
CA LEU A 73 -4.80 -25.03 8.76
C LEU A 73 -3.61 -25.30 7.85
N VAL A 74 -2.46 -25.68 8.42
CA VAL A 74 -1.26 -26.02 7.66
C VAL A 74 -1.43 -27.37 6.97
N ASN A 75 -1.82 -28.40 7.72
CA ASN A 75 -1.90 -29.77 7.21
C ASN A 75 -3.05 -29.95 6.20
N ASP A 76 -4.25 -29.47 6.56
CA ASP A 76 -5.47 -29.75 5.80
C ASP A 76 -5.92 -28.56 4.95
N GLY A 77 -5.35 -27.37 5.17
CA GLY A 77 -5.65 -26.17 4.38
C GLY A 77 -4.58 -25.88 3.32
N LEU A 78 -3.34 -25.64 3.75
CA LEU A 78 -2.24 -25.29 2.85
C LEU A 78 -1.75 -26.48 2.02
N ASN A 79 -1.70 -27.67 2.60
CA ASN A 79 -1.15 -28.86 1.92
C ASN A 79 -2.19 -29.72 1.19
N ALA A 80 -3.46 -29.30 1.14
CA ALA A 80 -4.55 -30.05 0.51
C ALA A 80 -4.56 -30.07 -1.04
N GLY A 81 -3.55 -29.48 -1.70
CA GLY A 81 -3.45 -29.45 -3.17
C GLY A 81 -4.48 -28.57 -3.90
N ASN A 82 -5.49 -28.05 -3.20
CA ASN A 82 -6.50 -27.14 -3.75
C ASN A 82 -6.06 -25.67 -3.59
N VAL A 83 -5.75 -25.01 -4.70
CA VAL A 83 -5.28 -23.60 -4.71
C VAL A 83 -6.30 -22.63 -4.10
N PHE A 84 -7.60 -22.88 -4.28
CA PHE A 84 -8.62 -22.03 -3.66
C PHE A 84 -8.59 -22.17 -2.14
N LEU A 85 -8.56 -23.40 -1.62
CA LEU A 85 -8.45 -23.66 -0.19
C LEU A 85 -7.16 -23.06 0.41
N GLN A 86 -6.02 -23.20 -0.29
CA GLN A 86 -4.74 -22.60 0.11
C GLN A 86 -4.85 -21.08 0.33
N ARG A 87 -5.56 -20.36 -0.54
CA ARG A 87 -5.76 -18.91 -0.41
C ARG A 87 -6.53 -18.55 0.85
N ILE A 88 -7.59 -19.31 1.15
CA ILE A 88 -8.44 -19.05 2.31
C ILE A 88 -7.73 -19.48 3.59
N ALA A 89 -7.06 -20.63 3.58
CA ALA A 89 -6.24 -21.10 4.70
C ALA A 89 -5.14 -20.09 5.05
N MET A 90 -4.49 -19.47 4.06
CA MET A 90 -3.50 -18.41 4.31
C MET A 90 -4.12 -17.15 4.96
N ASP A 91 -5.36 -16.78 4.64
CA ASP A 91 -6.08 -15.71 5.34
C ASP A 91 -6.39 -16.11 6.79
N ALA A 92 -6.84 -17.36 7.00
CA ALA A 92 -7.12 -17.91 8.33
C ALA A 92 -5.86 -17.91 9.22
N ILE A 93 -4.71 -18.36 8.70
CA ILE A 93 -3.41 -18.33 9.40
C ILE A 93 -3.04 -16.88 9.78
N GLY A 94 -3.27 -15.93 8.87
CA GLY A 94 -3.05 -14.51 9.14
C GLY A 94 -3.94 -13.94 10.26
N ARG A 95 -5.10 -14.55 10.53
CA ARG A 95 -6.03 -14.14 11.59
C ARG A 95 -5.78 -14.86 12.92
N ASN A 96 -5.40 -16.13 12.87
CA ASN A 96 -5.06 -16.95 14.04
C ASN A 96 -4.00 -16.28 14.91
N ASN A 97 -3.05 -15.59 14.28
CA ASN A 97 -2.08 -14.73 14.96
C ASN A 97 -1.26 -15.45 16.06
N SER A 98 -1.16 -16.78 16.01
CA SER A 98 -0.25 -17.54 16.86
C SER A 98 1.20 -17.20 16.54
N GLY A 99 2.11 -17.40 17.50
CA GLY A 99 3.54 -17.09 17.31
C GLY A 99 4.16 -17.79 16.09
N GLU A 100 3.73 -19.02 15.82
CA GLU A 100 4.17 -19.81 14.66
C GLU A 100 3.53 -19.38 13.34
N SER A 101 2.38 -18.68 13.35
CA SER A 101 1.71 -18.19 12.14
C SER A 101 2.65 -17.33 11.29
N LYS A 102 3.53 -16.55 11.95
CA LYS A 102 4.56 -15.74 11.28
C LYS A 102 5.39 -16.57 10.29
N THR A 103 5.85 -17.74 10.70
CA THR A 103 6.71 -18.62 9.89
C THR A 103 5.99 -19.04 8.61
N TYR A 104 4.75 -19.50 8.73
CA TYR A 104 3.95 -19.92 7.58
C TYR A 104 3.57 -18.76 6.66
N LEU A 105 3.34 -17.56 7.21
CA LEU A 105 3.09 -16.37 6.41
C LEU A 105 4.35 -15.93 5.63
N VAL A 106 5.54 -16.01 6.22
CA VAL A 106 6.80 -15.74 5.51
C VAL A 106 7.00 -16.74 4.37
N ILE A 107 6.73 -18.03 4.59
CA ILE A 107 6.74 -19.06 3.54
C ILE A 107 5.69 -18.74 2.46
N GLY A 108 4.50 -18.30 2.86
CA GLY A 108 3.40 -17.94 1.95
C GLY A 108 3.76 -16.83 0.95
N LEU A 109 4.69 -15.94 1.28
CA LEU A 109 5.19 -14.91 0.37
C LEU A 109 5.97 -15.46 -0.83
N THR A 110 6.39 -16.73 -0.82
CA THR A 110 7.09 -17.37 -1.95
C THR A 110 6.20 -18.30 -2.76
N SER A 111 4.90 -18.39 -2.42
CA SER A 111 3.94 -19.24 -3.12
C SER A 111 3.86 -18.94 -4.62
N PRO A 112 3.70 -19.95 -5.49
CA PRO A 112 3.45 -19.72 -6.91
C PRO A 112 2.14 -18.95 -7.15
N ASP A 113 1.15 -19.12 -6.28
CA ASP A 113 -0.14 -18.44 -6.39
C ASP A 113 -0.09 -17.01 -5.85
N ARG A 114 -0.47 -16.06 -6.71
CA ARG A 114 -0.44 -14.62 -6.38
C ARG A 114 -1.37 -14.22 -5.24
N TYR A 115 -2.49 -14.93 -5.03
CA TYR A 115 -3.43 -14.60 -3.97
C TYR A 115 -2.96 -15.16 -2.64
N VAL A 116 -2.32 -16.33 -2.62
CA VAL A 116 -1.62 -16.82 -1.41
C VAL A 116 -0.56 -15.81 -0.97
N ARG A 117 0.30 -15.34 -1.88
CA ARG A 117 1.28 -14.29 -1.55
C ARG A 117 0.65 -13.00 -1.04
N TRP A 118 -0.48 -12.60 -1.60
CA TRP A 118 -1.23 -11.44 -1.15
C TRP A 118 -1.80 -11.61 0.27
N GLN A 119 -2.37 -12.78 0.57
CA GLN A 119 -2.90 -13.10 1.90
C GLN A 119 -1.79 -13.20 2.94
N ALA A 120 -0.66 -13.81 2.58
CA ALA A 120 0.54 -13.85 3.40
C ALA A 120 1.04 -12.43 3.74
N ALA A 121 1.17 -11.55 2.74
CA ALA A 121 1.54 -10.16 2.96
C ALA A 121 0.53 -9.41 3.86
N LYS A 122 -0.77 -9.70 3.72
CA LYS A 122 -1.83 -9.15 4.59
C LYS A 122 -1.70 -9.60 6.04
N GLY A 123 -1.46 -10.89 6.29
CA GLY A 123 -1.32 -11.45 7.63
C GLY A 123 -0.07 -10.93 8.35
N LEU A 124 1.06 -10.79 7.65
CA LEU A 124 2.31 -10.28 8.22
C LEU A 124 2.22 -8.88 8.81
N ARG A 125 1.18 -8.11 8.47
CA ARG A 125 0.86 -6.81 9.08
C ARG A 125 0.81 -6.85 10.62
N MET A 126 0.43 -7.98 11.20
CA MET A 126 0.31 -8.15 12.66
C MET A 126 1.64 -8.47 13.34
N PHE A 127 2.70 -8.76 12.56
CA PHE A 127 3.98 -9.26 13.06
C PHE A 127 5.11 -8.27 12.75
N SER A 128 5.24 -7.21 13.55
CA SER A 128 6.25 -6.14 13.36
C SER A 128 7.68 -6.52 13.80
N SER A 129 8.14 -7.76 13.55
CA SER A 129 9.50 -8.21 13.82
C SER A 129 10.43 -8.01 12.61
N ASP A 130 11.74 -7.90 12.84
CA ASP A 130 12.78 -7.73 11.81
C ASP A 130 12.65 -8.74 10.66
N ASP A 131 12.41 -10.02 10.96
CA ASP A 131 12.22 -11.07 9.95
C ASP A 131 11.04 -10.78 9.00
N SER A 132 9.90 -10.38 9.57
CA SER A 132 8.68 -10.06 8.82
C SER A 132 8.88 -8.80 7.98
N THR A 133 9.55 -7.78 8.54
CA THR A 133 9.89 -6.54 7.85
C THR A 133 10.82 -6.84 6.66
N ALA A 134 11.85 -7.68 6.86
CA ALA A 134 12.75 -8.11 5.81
C ALA A 134 12.02 -8.93 4.72
N ALA A 135 11.11 -9.83 5.10
CA ALA A 135 10.33 -10.62 4.16
C ALA A 135 9.39 -9.75 3.32
N LEU A 136 8.66 -8.82 3.94
CA LEU A 136 7.80 -7.87 3.24
C LEU A 136 8.60 -6.91 2.34
N SER A 137 9.80 -6.51 2.76
CA SER A 137 10.72 -5.70 1.93
C SER A 137 11.06 -6.40 0.61
N LYS A 138 11.28 -7.71 0.64
CA LYS A 138 11.45 -8.52 -0.57
C LYS A 138 10.16 -8.54 -1.41
N ALA A 139 9.00 -8.68 -0.77
CA ALA A 139 7.69 -8.70 -1.43
C ALA A 139 7.32 -7.37 -2.12
N LEU A 140 7.96 -6.25 -1.79
CA LEU A 140 7.86 -5.00 -2.57
C LEU A 140 8.32 -5.16 -4.03
N TYR A 141 9.05 -6.22 -4.36
CA TYR A 141 9.52 -6.51 -5.71
C TYR A 141 8.74 -7.63 -6.39
N ASP A 142 7.60 -8.07 -5.82
CA ASP A 142 6.75 -9.11 -6.41
C ASP A 142 6.37 -8.78 -7.86
N PRO A 143 6.30 -9.76 -8.79
CA PRO A 143 5.85 -9.51 -10.15
C PRO A 143 4.45 -8.87 -10.22
N ILE A 144 3.56 -9.22 -9.29
CA ILE A 144 2.15 -8.80 -9.28
C ILE A 144 2.00 -7.47 -8.53
N PRO A 145 1.45 -6.42 -9.18
CA PRO A 145 1.23 -5.11 -8.54
C PRO A 145 0.46 -5.18 -7.23
N HIS A 146 -0.64 -5.92 -7.19
CA HIS A 146 -1.47 -6.04 -6.00
C HIS A 146 -0.75 -6.63 -4.78
N VAL A 147 0.22 -7.53 -4.98
CA VAL A 147 1.02 -8.10 -3.89
C VAL A 147 2.00 -7.05 -3.36
N ARG A 148 2.65 -6.29 -4.25
CA ARG A 148 3.52 -5.17 -3.87
C ARG A 148 2.78 -4.12 -3.05
N ASP A 149 1.57 -3.76 -3.49
CA ASP A 149 0.74 -2.76 -2.83
C ASP A 149 0.36 -3.24 -1.41
N ARG A 150 -0.02 -4.51 -1.28
CA ARG A 150 -0.32 -5.11 0.02
C ARG A 150 0.90 -5.18 0.93
N ALA A 151 2.06 -5.57 0.40
CA ALA A 151 3.32 -5.60 1.16
C ALA A 151 3.70 -4.19 1.66
N ALA A 152 3.55 -3.17 0.83
CA ALA A 152 3.75 -1.78 1.22
C ALA A 152 2.78 -1.35 2.32
N GLU A 153 1.49 -1.65 2.19
CA GLU A 153 0.48 -1.34 3.22
C GLU A 153 0.78 -2.03 4.56
N SER A 154 1.29 -3.26 4.54
CA SER A 154 1.70 -3.97 5.75
C SER A 154 2.97 -3.38 6.37
N LEU A 155 4.00 -3.05 5.57
CA LEU A 155 5.23 -2.41 6.05
C LEU A 155 4.97 -1.06 6.72
N MET A 156 4.01 -0.28 6.23
CA MET A 156 3.63 0.99 6.87
C MET A 156 3.13 0.82 8.31
N ARG A 157 2.76 -0.41 8.73
CA ARG A 157 2.35 -0.74 10.10
C ARG A 157 3.51 -1.21 10.98
N HIS A 158 4.68 -1.52 10.40
CA HIS A 158 5.87 -2.00 11.11
C HIS A 158 6.72 -0.84 11.69
N GLY A 159 6.13 0.35 11.85
CA GLY A 159 6.82 1.52 12.41
C GLY A 159 7.76 2.24 11.43
N PRO A 160 8.68 3.07 11.93
CA PRO A 160 9.50 3.97 11.11
C PRO A 160 10.37 3.26 10.08
N GLU A 161 10.92 2.09 10.41
CA GLU A 161 11.75 1.30 9.49
C GLU A 161 10.93 0.84 8.29
N GLY A 162 9.74 0.27 8.52
CA GLY A 162 8.83 -0.16 7.46
C GLY A 162 8.40 1.01 6.56
N VAL A 163 8.13 2.18 7.13
CA VAL A 163 7.85 3.41 6.37
C VAL A 163 9.03 3.80 5.49
N ALA A 164 10.25 3.81 6.04
CA ALA A 164 11.46 4.15 5.29
C ALA A 164 11.71 3.20 4.10
N LEU A 165 11.44 1.89 4.28
CA LEU A 165 11.53 0.91 3.19
C LEU A 165 10.56 1.23 2.05
N VAL A 166 9.31 1.59 2.36
CA VAL A 166 8.30 1.94 1.37
C VAL A 166 8.61 3.27 0.68
N GLU A 167 9.10 4.28 1.40
CA GLU A 167 9.46 5.58 0.83
C GLU A 167 10.67 5.48 -0.12
N ASN A 168 11.66 4.68 0.24
CA ASN A 168 12.88 4.47 -0.56
C ASN A 168 12.66 3.51 -1.74
N TRP A 169 11.58 2.73 -1.71
CA TRP A 169 11.27 1.77 -2.76
C TRP A 169 10.98 2.44 -4.12
N LYS A 170 11.76 2.03 -5.13
CA LYS A 170 11.62 2.50 -6.53
C LYS A 170 11.12 1.33 -7.40
N PRO A 171 9.81 1.21 -7.68
CA PRO A 171 9.29 0.10 -8.46
C PRO A 171 9.87 0.10 -9.89
N ARG A 172 10.45 -1.04 -10.31
CA ARG A 172 11.06 -1.22 -11.63
C ARG A 172 10.05 -1.12 -12.79
N ARG A 173 8.76 -1.37 -12.55
CA ARG A 173 7.67 -1.20 -13.53
C ARG A 173 6.60 -0.27 -12.97
N ARG A 174 6.10 0.63 -13.83
CA ARG A 174 5.24 1.81 -13.55
C ARG A 174 4.13 1.59 -12.50
N ALA A 175 4.44 1.60 -11.21
CA ALA A 175 3.45 1.79 -10.15
C ALA A 175 3.25 3.31 -9.92
N ARG A 176 2.79 4.04 -10.94
CA ARG A 176 2.59 5.49 -10.85
C ARG A 176 1.54 5.88 -9.78
N GLY A 177 0.57 4.99 -9.50
CA GLY A 177 -0.49 5.21 -8.53
C GLY A 177 0.00 5.26 -7.08
N LEU A 178 0.83 4.29 -6.66
CA LEU A 178 1.29 4.20 -5.27
C LEU A 178 2.22 5.35 -4.86
N ARG A 179 3.14 5.72 -5.76
CA ARG A 179 3.99 6.90 -5.56
C ARG A 179 3.18 8.17 -5.37
N LYS A 180 2.02 8.31 -6.03
CA LYS A 180 1.13 9.45 -5.79
C LYS A 180 0.37 9.32 -4.46
N LYS A 181 -0.11 8.12 -4.10
CA LYS A 181 -0.87 7.86 -2.86
C LYS A 181 -0.04 8.07 -1.60
N PHE A 182 1.23 7.69 -1.61
CA PHE A 182 2.09 7.68 -0.42
C PHE A 182 3.21 8.72 -0.40
N ARG A 183 3.46 9.45 -1.50
CA ARG A 183 4.43 10.55 -1.46
C ARG A 183 3.85 11.69 -0.62
N ARG A 184 4.45 11.92 0.55
CA ARG A 184 4.17 13.10 1.36
C ARG A 184 4.27 14.37 0.49
N PRO A 185 3.33 15.32 0.59
CA PRO A 185 3.47 16.61 -0.07
C PRO A 185 4.81 17.20 0.36
N ALA A 186 5.58 17.71 -0.61
CA ALA A 186 6.80 18.45 -0.26
C ALA A 186 6.40 19.59 0.68
N PRO A 187 7.14 19.83 1.78
CA PRO A 187 6.84 20.92 2.69
C PRO A 187 6.77 22.22 1.91
N LYS A 188 5.83 23.10 2.28
CA LYS A 188 5.77 24.45 1.70
C LYS A 188 7.10 25.15 2.01
N PRO A 189 7.73 25.82 1.04
CA PRO A 189 8.95 26.55 1.32
C PRO A 189 8.66 27.69 2.32
N LYS A 190 9.64 28.02 3.16
CA LYS A 190 9.55 29.12 4.12
C LYS A 190 9.93 30.42 3.42
N GLY A 191 9.17 31.49 3.65
CA GLY A 191 9.43 32.83 3.10
C GLY A 191 8.22 33.46 2.42
N GLU A 192 8.34 34.73 2.07
CA GLU A 192 7.29 35.51 1.41
C GLU A 192 7.43 35.50 -0.11
N SER A 193 6.28 35.65 -0.79
CA SER A 193 6.26 35.89 -2.24
C SER A 193 6.63 37.35 -2.49
N GLY A 194 7.42 37.61 -3.52
CA GLY A 194 7.89 38.96 -3.81
C GLY A 194 9.12 38.98 -4.70
N VAL A 195 9.67 40.18 -4.89
CA VAL A 195 10.91 40.40 -5.64
C VAL A 195 12.08 39.78 -4.87
N VAL A 196 12.90 39.01 -5.58
CA VAL A 196 14.10 38.35 -5.05
C VAL A 196 15.39 38.89 -5.64
N ALA A 197 15.33 39.57 -6.79
CA ALA A 197 16.45 40.33 -7.33
C ALA A 197 15.96 41.49 -8.19
N GLU A 198 16.47 42.67 -7.90
CA GLU A 198 16.25 43.86 -8.70
C GLU A 198 17.18 43.83 -9.92
N THR A 199 16.60 43.77 -11.11
CA THR A 199 17.36 43.75 -12.37
C THR A 199 16.94 44.84 -13.34
N SER A 200 15.80 45.51 -13.07
CA SER A 200 15.31 46.67 -13.84
C SER A 200 15.31 46.46 -15.36
N VAL A 201 15.04 45.23 -15.80
CA VAL A 201 15.14 44.86 -17.21
C VAL A 201 13.99 45.49 -17.99
N LYS A 202 14.31 46.37 -18.94
CA LYS A 202 13.31 46.94 -19.85
C LYS A 202 12.80 45.86 -20.81
N LYS A 203 11.50 45.58 -20.74
CA LYS A 203 10.85 44.58 -21.59
C LYS A 203 10.50 45.15 -22.95
N GLU A 204 10.91 44.46 -23.99
CA GLU A 204 10.60 44.75 -25.38
C GLU A 204 9.46 43.85 -25.87
N SER A 205 8.59 44.41 -26.71
CA SER A 205 7.50 43.64 -27.30
C SER A 205 8.06 42.57 -28.25
N GLY A 206 7.46 41.38 -28.25
CA GLY A 206 7.91 40.27 -29.10
C GLY A 206 8.90 39.32 -28.43
N TYR A 207 9.31 39.59 -27.19
CA TYR A 207 10.20 38.73 -26.42
C TYR A 207 9.51 38.12 -25.18
N LEU A 208 9.87 36.87 -24.87
CA LEU A 208 9.54 36.21 -23.61
C LEU A 208 10.74 36.35 -22.68
N TYR A 209 10.51 36.91 -21.50
CA TYR A 209 11.51 37.07 -20.45
C TYR A 209 11.34 35.98 -19.40
N TYR A 210 12.43 35.31 -19.04
CA TYR A 210 12.43 34.22 -18.09
C TYR A 210 13.73 34.18 -17.30
N LEU A 211 13.66 33.63 -16.09
CA LEU A 211 14.86 33.27 -15.35
C LEU A 211 15.48 32.02 -16.01
N GLY A 212 16.79 32.01 -16.24
CA GLY A 212 17.55 30.88 -16.75
C GLY A 212 17.86 29.84 -15.67
N LYS A 213 18.43 28.69 -16.07
CA LYS A 213 18.87 27.65 -15.12
C LYS A 213 20.12 28.05 -14.34
N ASP A 214 20.88 28.98 -14.91
CA ASP A 214 22.03 29.66 -14.32
C ASP A 214 21.65 30.70 -13.25
N GLY A 215 20.36 31.04 -13.14
CA GLY A 215 19.87 32.03 -12.17
C GLY A 215 19.87 33.46 -12.69
N ASP A 216 20.06 33.66 -14.00
CA ASP A 216 20.11 34.97 -14.65
C ASP A 216 18.88 35.25 -15.51
N VAL A 217 18.66 36.50 -15.91
CA VAL A 217 17.51 36.88 -16.73
C VAL A 217 17.84 36.75 -18.21
N TRP A 218 17.02 35.99 -18.91
CA TRP A 218 17.13 35.74 -20.34
C TRP A 218 15.87 36.23 -21.08
N ARG A 219 16.05 36.60 -22.35
CA ARG A 219 14.94 36.73 -23.31
C ARG A 219 15.09 35.75 -24.45
N THR A 220 13.96 35.42 -25.06
CA THR A 220 13.92 34.74 -26.35
C THR A 220 12.83 35.34 -27.23
N ARG A 221 13.04 35.37 -28.56
CA ARG A 221 12.03 35.86 -29.49
C ARG A 221 10.84 34.92 -29.47
N MET A 222 9.64 35.45 -29.26
CA MET A 222 8.40 34.68 -29.28
C MET A 222 8.08 34.25 -30.71
N ALA A 223 7.61 33.00 -30.87
CA ALA A 223 7.06 32.54 -32.14
C ALA A 223 5.74 33.27 -32.44
N ARG A 224 5.53 33.65 -33.71
CA ARG A 224 4.28 34.28 -34.18
C ARG A 224 3.91 33.73 -35.55
N GLY A 225 2.75 33.07 -35.65
CA GLY A 225 2.31 32.46 -36.91
C GLY A 225 3.32 31.43 -37.43
N THR A 226 3.80 31.62 -38.66
CA THR A 226 4.83 30.80 -39.31
C THR A 226 6.26 31.18 -38.92
N GLU A 227 6.46 32.32 -38.25
CA GLU A 227 7.79 32.73 -37.77
C GLU A 227 8.21 31.91 -36.56
N LYS A 228 9.34 31.20 -36.71
CA LYS A 228 9.96 30.46 -35.62
C LYS A 228 10.55 31.43 -34.60
N GLY A 229 10.15 31.26 -33.34
CA GLY A 229 10.81 31.91 -32.20
C GLY A 229 12.16 31.24 -31.87
N GLY A 230 12.83 31.74 -30.84
CA GLY A 230 14.13 31.21 -30.38
C GLY A 230 15.19 32.29 -30.17
N GLY A 231 16.46 31.89 -30.16
CA GLY A 231 17.60 32.79 -29.94
C GLY A 231 17.62 33.34 -28.52
N GLY A 232 17.92 32.49 -27.54
CA GLY A 232 18.04 32.92 -26.14
C GLY A 232 19.23 33.85 -25.95
N GLU A 233 18.99 35.01 -25.36
CA GLU A 233 20.02 36.00 -25.03
C GLU A 233 19.94 36.34 -23.54
N LYS A 234 21.09 36.34 -22.86
CA LYS A 234 21.21 36.78 -21.47
C LYS A 234 21.19 38.31 -21.44
N ILE A 235 20.30 38.89 -20.65
CA ILE A 235 20.09 40.35 -20.60
C ILE A 235 20.60 40.95 -19.29
N ALA A 236 20.47 40.23 -18.19
CA ALA A 236 20.91 40.70 -16.88
C ALA A 236 21.39 39.54 -16.02
N THR A 237 22.40 39.82 -15.20
CA THR A 237 22.84 38.91 -14.14
C THR A 237 21.97 39.15 -12.91
N ALA A 238 21.26 38.11 -12.47
CA ALA A 238 20.41 38.18 -11.28
C ALA A 238 20.95 37.31 -10.13
N GLY A 239 21.74 36.27 -10.44
CA GLY A 239 22.34 35.40 -9.43
C GLY A 239 21.33 34.65 -8.55
N VAL A 240 20.09 34.47 -9.01
CA VAL A 240 19.01 33.91 -8.20
C VAL A 240 19.12 32.39 -8.15
N THR A 241 19.30 31.85 -6.95
CA THR A 241 19.24 30.41 -6.71
C THR A 241 17.79 29.94 -6.56
N ARG A 242 17.40 28.93 -7.34
CA ARG A 242 16.03 28.40 -7.32
C ARG A 242 15.82 27.43 -6.17
N GLU A 243 14.78 27.69 -5.40
CA GLU A 243 14.30 26.81 -4.34
C GLU A 243 13.10 25.98 -4.81
N SER A 244 13.02 24.74 -4.32
CA SER A 244 11.89 23.85 -4.60
C SER A 244 10.60 24.37 -3.94
N GLY A 245 9.51 24.43 -4.71
CA GLY A 245 8.20 24.90 -4.22
C GLY A 245 7.86 26.34 -4.61
N TRP A 246 8.80 27.05 -5.24
CA TRP A 246 8.59 28.38 -5.79
C TRP A 246 8.49 28.37 -7.32
N LEU A 247 7.68 29.29 -7.85
CA LEU A 247 7.64 29.70 -9.24
C LEU A 247 8.40 31.02 -9.37
N TYR A 248 9.43 31.05 -10.18
CA TYR A 248 10.21 32.26 -10.47
C TYR A 248 9.80 32.85 -11.81
N TYR A 249 9.65 34.16 -11.87
CA TYR A 249 9.26 34.89 -13.08
C TYR A 249 9.88 36.29 -13.08
N VAL A 250 9.85 36.95 -14.24
CA VAL A 250 10.23 38.36 -14.35
C VAL A 250 8.96 39.19 -14.30
N ASP A 251 8.82 40.08 -13.32
CA ASP A 251 7.62 40.91 -13.09
C ASP A 251 7.47 42.05 -14.12
N LYS A 252 6.51 42.96 -13.91
CA LYS A 252 6.25 44.06 -14.85
C LYS A 252 7.35 45.12 -14.81
N GLU A 253 7.94 45.35 -13.63
CA GLU A 253 9.07 46.25 -13.44
C GLU A 253 10.39 45.70 -14.01
N GLY A 254 10.41 44.43 -14.41
CA GLY A 254 11.59 43.79 -14.99
C GLY A 254 12.50 43.17 -13.96
N ASN A 255 12.01 42.93 -12.75
CA ASN A 255 12.74 42.29 -11.65
C ASN A 255 12.41 40.80 -11.57
N VAL A 256 13.30 40.02 -10.95
CA VAL A 256 13.03 38.60 -10.70
C VAL A 256 12.22 38.49 -9.42
N ALA A 257 11.04 37.89 -9.53
CA ALA A 257 10.14 37.65 -8.41
C ALA A 257 9.83 36.16 -8.26
N ARG A 258 9.38 35.77 -7.07
CA ARG A 258 8.91 34.41 -6.77
C ARG A 258 7.50 34.41 -6.18
N THR A 259 6.74 33.36 -6.48
CA THR A 259 5.45 33.07 -5.86
C THR A 259 5.31 31.57 -5.59
N LEU A 260 4.40 31.16 -4.70
CA LEU A 260 4.18 29.75 -4.40
C LEU A 260 3.74 28.99 -5.65
N LEU A 261 4.45 27.90 -5.97
CA LEU A 261 4.14 27.08 -7.13
C LEU A 261 2.84 26.30 -6.91
N LYS A 262 1.75 26.70 -7.58
CA LYS A 262 0.53 25.88 -7.68
C LYS A 262 0.84 24.65 -8.54
N ARG A 263 0.90 23.47 -7.93
CA ARG A 263 0.87 22.20 -8.68
C ARG A 263 -0.57 21.96 -9.10
N GLY A 264 -0.83 21.81 -10.41
CA GLY A 264 -2.15 21.46 -10.93
C GLY A 264 -2.68 20.20 -10.23
N GLY A 265 -3.97 20.26 -9.85
CA GLY A 265 -4.70 19.15 -9.22
C GLY A 265 -4.77 17.92 -10.11
#